data_AF-A0A0P9CY23-F1
#
_entry.id   AF-A0A0P9CY23-F1
#
_cell.length_a   1.000
_cell.length_b   1.000
_cell.length_c   1.000
_cell.angle_alpha   90.00
_cell.angle_beta   90.00
_cell.angle_gamma   90.00
#
_symmetry.space_group_name_H-M   'P 1'
#
loop_
_entity.id
_entity.type
_entity.pdbx_description
1 polymer ?
#
loop_
_entity_poly.entity_id
_entity_poly.type
_entity_poly.pdbx_seq_one_letter_code
_entity_poly.pdbx_strand_id
1 'polypeptide(L)' 'MPVAGEITATNQSVVDAPELLNSDPYDGAWLIKIKVAEGVGALMSAEAYEKFVDGIKH' A
#
# COMPACT_ATOMS: atom_id res chain seq x y z
N MET A 1 -3.44 -9.60 2.39
CA MET A 1 -2.54 -9.27 1.26
C MET A 1 -3.37 -8.74 0.11
N PRO A 2 -2.98 -7.62 -0.53
CA PRO A 2 -3.81 -6.97 -1.56
C PRO A 2 -3.92 -7.76 -2.86
N VAL A 3 -2.95 -8.65 -3.14
CA VAL A 3 -2.88 -9.47 -4.36
C VAL A 3 -2.29 -10.84 -4.04
N ALA A 4 -2.53 -11.81 -4.90
CA ALA A 4 -1.81 -13.08 -4.89
C ALA A 4 -0.43 -12.89 -5.55
N GLY A 5 0.61 -13.46 -4.96
CA GLY A 5 1.98 -13.31 -5.44
C GLY A 5 3.01 -13.72 -4.40
N GLU A 6 4.27 -13.37 -4.67
CA GLU A 6 5.42 -13.67 -3.83
C GLU A 6 6.00 -12.38 -3.25
N ILE A 7 6.28 -12.37 -1.94
CA ILE A 7 6.98 -11.24 -1.31
C ILE A 7 8.45 -11.30 -1.71
N THR A 8 8.96 -10.22 -2.31
CA THR A 8 10.36 -10.14 -2.76
C THR A 8 11.22 -9.25 -1.86
N ALA A 9 10.61 -8.38 -1.07
CA ALA A 9 11.32 -7.54 -0.10
C ALA A 9 10.40 -7.02 1.01
N THR A 10 11.00 -6.71 2.16
CA THR A 10 10.41 -6.00 3.30
C THR A 10 11.27 -4.77 3.60
N ASN A 11 10.68 -3.65 4.02
CA ASN A 11 11.43 -2.42 4.27
C ASN A 11 11.89 -2.33 5.74
N GLN A 12 13.16 -2.64 6.01
CA GLN A 12 13.71 -2.58 7.36
C GLN A 12 13.75 -1.16 7.92
N SER A 13 13.90 -0.13 7.08
CA SER A 13 13.95 1.26 7.52
C SER A 13 12.67 1.70 8.24
N VAL A 14 11.51 1.16 7.83
CA VAL A 14 10.22 1.43 8.49
C VAL A 14 10.08 0.70 9.82
N VAL A 15 10.71 -0.47 9.94
CA VAL A 15 10.75 -1.20 11.22
C VAL A 15 11.61 -0.44 12.23
N ASP A 16 12.73 0.11 11.77
CA ASP A 16 13.66 0.86 12.61
C ASP A 16 13.15 2.29 12.92
N ALA A 17 12.37 2.88 12.00
CA ALA A 17 11.79 4.23 12.11
C ALA A 17 10.32 4.26 11.63
N PRO A 18 9.34 3.82 12.46
CA PRO A 18 7.93 3.72 12.09
C PRO A 18 7.26 5.06 11.74
N GLU A 19 7.78 6.17 12.25
CA GLU A 19 7.29 7.52 11.98
C GLU A 19 7.36 7.90 10.49
N LEU A 20 8.23 7.24 9.72
CA LEU A 20 8.35 7.43 8.28
C LEU A 20 7.03 7.13 7.56
N LEU A 21 6.19 6.24 8.11
CA LEU A 21 4.85 5.95 7.57
C LEU A 21 3.96 7.19 7.49
N ASN A 22 4.16 8.17 8.38
CA ASN A 22 3.36 9.39 8.37
C ASN A 22 3.93 10.44 7.43
N SER A 23 5.26 10.58 7.36
CA SER A 23 5.93 11.63 6.60
C SER A 23 6.14 11.31 5.12
N ASP A 24 6.33 10.03 4.78
CA ASP A 24 6.60 9.57 3.42
C ASP A 24 5.97 8.19 3.14
N PRO A 25 4.62 8.09 3.20
CA PRO A 25 3.89 6.81 3.14
C PRO A 25 4.04 6.05 1.82
N TYR A 26 4.37 6.74 0.73
CA TYR A 26 4.31 6.16 -0.62
C TYR A 26 5.68 5.83 -1.19
N ASP A 27 6.70 6.68 -0.97
CA ASP A 27 8.01 6.51 -1.59
C ASP A 27 9.01 5.88 -0.61
N GLY A 28 9.23 6.51 0.54
CA GLY A 28 10.23 6.09 1.53
C GLY A 28 9.76 4.99 2.49
N ALA A 29 8.47 4.97 2.82
CA ALA A 29 7.90 4.09 3.86
C ALA A 29 7.03 2.94 3.32
N TRP A 30 7.27 2.48 2.09
CA TRP A 30 6.65 1.26 1.57
C TRP A 30 6.90 0.08 2.53
N LEU A 31 5.91 -0.80 2.70
CA LEU A 31 6.01 -1.92 3.65
C LEU A 31 6.69 -3.16 3.04
N ILE A 32 6.19 -3.60 1.89
CA ILE A 32 6.63 -4.81 1.20
C ILE A 32 6.62 -4.61 -0.32
N LYS A 33 7.44 -5.38 -1.03
CA LYS A 33 7.36 -5.54 -2.48
C LYS A 33 6.86 -6.93 -2.82
N ILE A 34 5.96 -7.01 -3.79
CA ILE A 34 5.33 -8.26 -4.20
C ILE A 34 5.55 -8.44 -5.69
N LYS A 35 6.06 -9.61 -6.09
CA LYS A 35 5.96 -10.10 -7.47
C LYS A 35 4.54 -10.62 -7.66
N VAL A 36 3.73 -9.86 -8.36
CA VAL A 36 2.30 -10.11 -8.53
C VAL A 36 2.06 -11.31 -9.44
N ALA A 37 1.17 -12.22 -9.01
CA ALA A 37 0.63 -13.28 -9.83
C ALA A 37 -0.77 -12.90 -10.36
N GLU A 38 -1.71 -12.54 -9.47
CA GLU A 38 -3.09 -12.20 -9.83
C GLU A 38 -3.72 -11.19 -8.83
N GLY A 39 -4.83 -10.56 -9.21
CA GLY A 39 -5.68 -9.76 -8.31
C GLY A 39 -5.63 -8.23 -8.49
N VAL A 40 -4.77 -7.69 -9.36
CA VAL A 40 -4.63 -6.23 -9.58
C VAL A 40 -5.93 -5.60 -10.11
N GLY A 41 -6.64 -6.31 -10.99
CA GLY A 41 -7.89 -5.80 -11.58
C GLY A 41 -9.05 -5.64 -10.60
N ALA A 42 -8.95 -6.20 -9.38
CA ALA A 42 -9.94 -6.05 -8.33
C ALA A 42 -9.67 -4.83 -7.42
N LEU A 43 -8.55 -4.14 -7.61
CA LEU A 43 -8.20 -2.96 -6.83
C LEU A 43 -8.93 -1.71 -7.34
N MET A 44 -9.15 -0.77 -6.43
CA MET A 44 -9.73 0.53 -6.78
C MET A 44 -8.73 1.37 -7.59
N SER A 45 -9.24 2.13 -8.55
CA SER A 45 -8.49 3.26 -9.11
C SER A 45 -8.34 4.36 -8.05
N ALA A 46 -7.40 5.29 -8.26
CA ALA A 46 -7.23 6.44 -7.38
C ALA A 46 -8.55 7.23 -7.20
N GLU A 47 -9.25 7.50 -8.31
CA GLU A 47 -10.54 8.21 -8.30
C GLU A 47 -11.63 7.45 -7.53
N ALA A 48 -11.70 6.13 -7.70
CA ALA A 48 -12.67 5.30 -6.98
C ALA A 48 -12.38 5.28 -5.46
N TYR A 49 -11.11 5.25 -5.08
CA TYR A 49 -10.71 5.29 -3.67
C TYR A 49 -11.00 6.65 -3.01
N GLU A 50 -10.74 7.76 -3.71
CA GLU A 50 -11.08 9.09 -3.22
C GLU A 50 -12.59 9.22 -2.92
N LYS A 51 -13.43 8.81 -3.88
CA LYS A 51 -14.89 8.78 -3.71
C LYS A 51 -15.33 7.90 -2.53
N PHE A 52 -14.70 6.73 -2.36
CA PHE A 52 -14.99 5.83 -1.26
C PHE A 52 -14.68 6.49 0.09
N VAL A 53 -13.50 7.10 0.24
CA VAL A 53 -13.09 7.78 1.47
C VAL A 53 -14.01 8.95 1.80
N ASP A 54 -14.38 9.76 0.82
CA ASP A 54 -15.29 10.89 1.05
C ASP A 54 -16.69 10.44 1.48
N GLY A 55 -17.17 9.31 0.94
CA GLY A 55 -18.44 8.71 1.37
C GLY A 55 -18.45 8.17 2.80
N ILE A 56 -17.27 7.94 3.40
CA ILE A 56 -17.12 7.48 4.80
C ILE A 56 -17.03 8.67 5.78
N LYS A 57 -16.73 9.89 5.32
CA LYS A 57 -16.56 11.08 6.17
C LYS A 57 -17.88 11.69 6.69
N HIS A 58 -18.87 10.86 7.04
CA HIS A 58 -20.17 11.30 7.57
C HIS A 58 -20.39 10.87 9.03
#